data_AF-A0A2V8CPX6-F1
#
_entry.id   AF-A0A2V8CPX6-F1
#
_cell.length_a   1.000
_cell.length_b   1.000
_cell.length_c   1.000
_cell.angle_alpha   90.00
_cell.angle_beta   90.00
_cell.angle_gamma   90.00
#
_symmetry.space_group_name_H-M   'P 1'
#
loop_
_entity.id
_entity.type
_entity.pdbx_description
1 polymer ?
#
loop_
_entity_poly.entity_id
_entity_poly.type
_entity_poly.pdbx_seq_one_letter_code
_entity_poly.pdbx_strand_id
1 'polypeptide(L)'
;MLGAYLRARFPLRIFGFAAIGIAAAARWASTAPPASAALVGATALSVLLLLQFRLWDDIEDRDHDRTAHPERVLVRTPAAPYRRALMYVALTNVAICGVAGSTAAIEIVFLDLGFYAAYRRIRRYVPDAMWRFSILLIKYPAFVVVVATVLGVPQGGRLSAAAMAAYATACVYEALHGRRHVAGVTS
;
A
#
# COMPACT_ATOMS: atom_id res chain seq x y z
N MET A 1 -21.01 -7.44 -2.06
CA MET A 1 -20.31 -6.96 -0.84
C MET A 1 -18.96 -6.32 -1.16
N LEU A 2 -18.03 -7.02 -1.83
CA LEU A 2 -16.72 -6.45 -2.18
C LEU A 2 -16.79 -5.16 -3.02
N GLY A 3 -17.71 -5.06 -3.99
CA GLY A 3 -17.90 -3.83 -4.77
C GLY A 3 -18.38 -2.61 -3.95
N ALA A 4 -19.16 -2.83 -2.89
CA ALA A 4 -19.53 -1.76 -1.96
C ALA A 4 -18.33 -1.33 -1.12
N TYR A 5 -17.51 -2.29 -0.69
CA TYR A 5 -16.24 -2.02 -0.01
C TYR A 5 -15.30 -1.18 -0.87
N LEU A 6 -15.05 -1.58 -2.13
CA LEU A 6 -14.14 -0.86 -3.02
C LEU A 6 -14.59 0.59 -3.23
N ARG A 7 -15.88 0.83 -3.46
CA ARG A 7 -16.41 2.19 -3.60
C ARG A 7 -16.21 3.05 -2.34
N ALA A 8 -16.35 2.45 -1.15
CA ALA A 8 -16.26 3.18 0.11
C ALA A 8 -14.82 3.36 0.62
N ARG A 9 -13.93 2.38 0.40
CA ARG A 9 -12.61 2.29 1.03
C ARG A 9 -11.44 2.37 0.07
N PHE A 10 -11.71 2.24 -1.23
CA PHE A 10 -10.72 2.31 -2.29
C PHE A 10 -11.19 3.20 -3.47
N PRO A 11 -11.49 4.50 -3.22
CA PRO A 11 -11.85 5.42 -4.29
C PRO A 11 -10.71 5.52 -5.31
N LEU A 12 -10.94 5.01 -6.52
CA LEU A 12 -9.93 4.94 -7.58
C LEU A 12 -9.38 6.32 -7.97
N ARG A 13 -10.13 7.40 -7.73
CA ARG A 13 -9.61 8.76 -7.92
C ARG A 13 -8.39 9.02 -7.04
N ILE A 14 -8.42 8.66 -5.77
CA ILE A 14 -7.31 8.91 -4.84
C ILE A 14 -6.21 7.86 -5.06
N PHE A 15 -6.58 6.58 -5.05
CA PHE A 15 -5.63 5.48 -5.16
C PHE A 15 -5.03 5.35 -6.56
N GLY A 16 -5.73 5.81 -7.60
CA GLY A 16 -5.21 5.88 -8.96
C GLY A 16 -4.09 6.91 -9.08
N PHE A 17 -4.25 8.11 -8.51
CA PHE A 17 -3.16 9.09 -8.47
C PHE A 17 -1.96 8.59 -7.65
N ALA A 18 -2.21 7.93 -6.51
CA ALA A 18 -1.14 7.31 -5.73
C ALA A 18 -0.40 6.21 -6.54
N ALA A 19 -1.14 5.36 -7.26
CA ALA A 19 -0.55 4.31 -8.10
C ALA A 19 0.30 4.89 -9.24
N ILE A 20 -0.20 5.94 -9.91
CA ILE A 20 0.55 6.66 -10.94
C ILE A 20 1.81 7.27 -10.33
N GLY A 21 1.72 7.89 -9.15
CA GLY A 21 2.86 8.46 -8.44
C GLY A 21 3.93 7.42 -8.10
N ILE A 22 3.54 6.23 -7.61
CA ILE A 22 4.45 5.12 -7.33
C ILE A 22 5.14 4.66 -8.62
N ALA A 23 4.38 4.40 -9.68
CA ALA A 23 4.92 3.96 -10.97
C ALA A 23 5.85 5.01 -11.59
N ALA A 24 5.49 6.30 -11.49
CA ALA A 24 6.30 7.42 -11.96
C ALA A 24 7.60 7.56 -11.16
N ALA A 25 7.55 7.40 -9.83
CA ALA A 25 8.74 7.44 -8.97
C ALA A 25 9.70 6.29 -9.27
N ALA A 26 9.17 5.06 -9.41
CA ALA A 26 9.95 3.89 -9.81
C ALA A 26 10.58 4.10 -11.19
N ARG A 27 9.81 4.60 -12.16
CA ARG A 27 10.30 4.91 -13.50
C ARG A 27 11.36 6.01 -13.50
N TRP A 28 11.20 7.06 -12.69
CA TRP A 28 12.15 8.17 -12.61
C TRP A 28 13.55 7.71 -12.18
N ALA A 29 13.65 6.62 -11.42
CA ALA A 29 14.94 6.03 -11.06
C ALA A 29 15.66 5.36 -12.25
N SER A 30 14.95 5.05 -13.35
CA SER A 30 15.52 4.46 -14.55
C SER A 30 16.07 5.49 -15.54
N THR A 31 17.19 5.17 -16.17
CA THR A 31 17.77 5.93 -17.29
C THR A 31 17.28 5.46 -18.66
N ALA A 32 16.69 4.26 -18.75
CA ALA A 32 16.24 3.68 -20.01
C ALA A 32 14.80 4.13 -20.36
N PRO A 33 14.48 4.39 -21.64
CA PRO A 33 13.10 4.64 -22.07
C PRO A 33 12.25 3.38 -21.85
N PRO A 34 11.05 3.47 -21.24
CA PRO A 34 10.23 2.30 -20.99
C PRO A 34 9.40 2.00 -22.24
N ALA A 35 9.09 0.73 -22.47
CA ALA A 35 7.94 0.40 -23.30
C ALA A 35 6.66 0.88 -22.59
N SER A 36 5.74 1.52 -23.31
CA SER A 36 4.47 2.02 -22.75
C SER A 36 3.68 0.92 -22.01
N ALA A 37 3.74 -0.31 -22.51
CA ALA A 37 3.13 -1.49 -21.88
C ALA A 37 3.71 -1.79 -20.49
N ALA A 38 5.01 -1.62 -20.28
CA ALA A 38 5.66 -1.85 -18.99
C ALA A 38 5.18 -0.82 -17.95
N LEU A 39 4.96 0.44 -18.36
CA LEU A 39 4.45 1.48 -17.47
C LEU A 39 2.99 1.24 -17.08
N VAL A 40 2.16 0.75 -18.02
CA VAL A 40 0.78 0.32 -17.71
C VAL A 40 0.79 -0.84 -16.72
N GLY A 41 1.63 -1.85 -16.95
CA GLY A 41 1.81 -2.99 -16.03
C GLY A 41 2.26 -2.55 -14.64
N ALA A 42 3.24 -1.65 -14.54
CA ALA A 42 3.71 -1.07 -13.28
C ALA A 42 2.63 -0.28 -12.54
N THR A 43 1.80 0.47 -13.27
CA THR A 43 0.68 1.22 -12.68
C THR A 43 -0.40 0.26 -12.16
N ALA A 44 -0.73 -0.79 -12.93
CA ALA A 44 -1.67 -1.82 -12.51
C ALA A 44 -1.18 -2.57 -11.26
N LEU A 45 0.11 -2.95 -11.23
CA LEU A 45 0.74 -3.55 -10.04
C LEU A 45 0.66 -2.61 -8.83
N SER A 46 0.93 -1.31 -9.03
CA SER A 46 0.82 -0.31 -7.95
C SER A 46 -0.60 -0.22 -7.40
N VAL A 47 -1.63 -0.29 -8.25
CA VAL A 47 -3.04 -0.36 -7.80
C VAL A 47 -3.30 -1.63 -6.98
N LEU A 48 -2.80 -2.78 -7.43
CA LEU A 48 -2.98 -4.05 -6.73
C LEU A 48 -2.26 -4.08 -5.38
N LEU A 49 -1.06 -3.53 -5.28
CA LEU A 49 -0.32 -3.36 -4.01
C LEU A 49 -1.10 -2.47 -3.05
N LEU A 50 -1.55 -1.30 -3.52
CA LEU A 50 -2.37 -0.40 -2.71
C LEU A 50 -3.65 -1.08 -2.23
N LEU A 51 -4.32 -1.85 -3.09
CA LEU A 51 -5.53 -2.59 -2.74
C LEU A 51 -5.25 -3.68 -1.71
N GLN A 52 -4.18 -4.47 -1.91
CA GLN A 52 -3.76 -5.53 -1.00
C GLN A 52 -3.57 -4.97 0.41
N PHE A 53 -2.69 -3.98 0.55
CA PHE A 53 -2.35 -3.44 1.86
C PHE A 53 -3.51 -2.65 2.46
N ARG A 54 -4.34 -1.98 1.66
CA ARG A 54 -5.56 -1.32 2.19
C ARG A 54 -6.55 -2.33 2.77
N LEU A 55 -6.76 -3.44 2.07
CA LEU A 55 -7.63 -4.51 2.53
C LEU A 55 -7.07 -5.19 3.77
N TRP A 56 -5.75 -5.37 3.83
CA TRP A 56 -5.05 -5.89 5.00
C TRP A 56 -5.25 -4.96 6.21
N ASP A 57 -4.95 -3.68 6.07
CA ASP A 57 -5.14 -2.66 7.12
C ASP A 57 -6.57 -2.73 7.68
N ASP A 58 -7.59 -2.69 6.80
CA ASP A 58 -9.00 -2.66 7.20
C ASP A 58 -9.44 -3.96 7.91
N ILE A 59 -8.86 -5.12 7.56
CA ILE A 59 -9.15 -6.40 8.23
C ILE A 59 -8.55 -6.42 9.64
N GLU A 60 -7.31 -5.94 9.79
CA GLU A 60 -6.61 -5.91 11.08
C GLU A 60 -7.13 -4.81 12.01
N ASP A 61 -7.71 -3.74 11.46
CA ASP A 61 -8.34 -2.65 12.22
C ASP A 61 -9.80 -2.93 12.57
N ARG A 62 -10.36 -4.05 12.11
CA ARG A 62 -11.79 -4.34 12.25
C ARG A 62 -12.28 -4.32 13.71
N ASP A 63 -11.50 -4.85 14.65
CA ASP A 63 -11.91 -4.92 16.07
C ASP A 63 -11.88 -3.54 16.74
N HIS A 64 -10.92 -2.70 16.39
CA HIS A 64 -10.89 -1.30 16.80
C HIS A 64 -12.03 -0.51 16.15
N ASP A 65 -12.30 -0.77 14.87
CA ASP A 65 -13.38 -0.12 14.12
C ASP A 65 -14.77 -0.50 14.65
N ARG A 66 -14.94 -1.65 15.30
CA ARG A 66 -16.22 -2.02 15.94
C ARG A 66 -16.67 -1.00 16.99
N THR A 67 -15.72 -0.41 17.71
CA THR A 67 -16.02 0.59 18.75
C THR A 67 -15.96 2.01 18.18
N ALA A 68 -14.93 2.33 17.40
CA ALA A 68 -14.70 3.69 16.90
C ALA A 68 -15.57 4.07 15.69
N HIS A 69 -15.91 3.09 14.83
CA HIS A 69 -16.55 3.30 13.53
C HIS A 69 -17.52 2.15 13.14
N PRO A 70 -18.56 1.90 13.94
CA PRO A 70 -19.49 0.77 13.75
C PRO A 70 -20.27 0.83 12.42
N GLU A 71 -20.25 1.98 11.74
CA GLU A 71 -20.83 2.19 10.42
C GLU A 71 -20.02 1.57 9.27
N ARG A 72 -18.75 1.22 9.48
CA ARG A 72 -17.87 0.71 8.42
C ARG A 72 -18.36 -0.62 7.85
N VAL A 73 -18.24 -0.76 6.52
CA VAL A 73 -18.70 -1.94 5.76
C VAL A 73 -18.11 -3.24 6.30
N LEU A 74 -16.81 -3.26 6.65
CA LEU A 74 -16.19 -4.45 7.21
C LEU A 74 -16.79 -4.82 8.55
N VAL A 75 -17.05 -3.88 9.45
CA VAL A 75 -17.64 -4.18 10.76
C VAL A 75 -18.98 -4.90 10.61
N ARG A 76 -19.81 -4.46 9.66
CA ARG A 76 -21.18 -4.94 9.42
C ARG A 76 -21.30 -6.20 8.55
N THR A 77 -20.21 -6.70 7.99
CA THR A 77 -20.23 -7.87 7.08
C THR A 77 -19.23 -8.94 7.52
N PRO A 78 -19.43 -10.23 7.21
CA PRO A 78 -18.48 -11.28 7.58
C PRO A 78 -17.07 -11.00 7.03
N ALA A 79 -16.01 -11.31 7.81
CA ALA A 79 -14.62 -11.03 7.41
C ALA A 79 -14.07 -12.00 6.35
N ALA A 80 -14.61 -13.23 6.27
CA ALA A 80 -14.05 -14.30 5.46
C ALA A 80 -13.94 -14.00 3.95
N PRO A 81 -14.92 -13.34 3.29
CA PRO A 81 -14.78 -12.94 1.89
C PRO A 81 -13.62 -11.96 1.65
N TYR A 82 -13.39 -11.03 2.58
CA TYR A 82 -12.31 -10.04 2.48
C TYR A 82 -10.94 -10.70 2.69
N ARG A 83 -10.83 -11.65 3.63
CA ARG A 83 -9.59 -12.45 3.79
C ARG A 83 -9.26 -13.26 2.54
N ARG A 84 -10.27 -13.85 1.88
CA ARG A 84 -10.09 -14.54 0.59
C ARG A 84 -9.65 -13.58 -0.51
N ALA A 85 -10.29 -12.42 -0.62
CA ALA A 85 -9.89 -11.39 -1.58
C ALA A 85 -8.44 -10.93 -1.35
N LEU A 86 -8.05 -10.70 -0.10
CA LEU A 86 -6.65 -10.37 0.26
C LEU A 86 -5.69 -11.45 -0.20
N MET A 87 -5.98 -12.72 0.09
CA MET A 87 -5.17 -13.85 -0.34
C MET A 87 -5.03 -13.90 -1.87
N TYR A 88 -6.12 -13.75 -2.63
CA TYR A 88 -6.07 -13.75 -4.09
C TYR A 88 -5.27 -12.58 -4.66
N VAL A 89 -5.42 -11.37 -4.10
CA VAL A 89 -4.64 -10.21 -4.53
C VAL A 89 -3.15 -10.40 -4.21
N ALA A 90 -2.80 -10.91 -3.02
CA ALA A 90 -1.42 -11.20 -2.65
C ALA A 90 -0.79 -12.25 -3.59
N LEU A 91 -1.48 -13.36 -3.84
CA LEU A 91 -1.02 -14.37 -4.79
C LEU A 91 -0.86 -13.81 -6.22
N THR A 92 -1.76 -12.91 -6.63
CA THR A 92 -1.67 -12.23 -7.94
C THR A 92 -0.43 -11.35 -8.01
N ASN A 93 -0.14 -10.58 -6.95
CA ASN A 93 1.06 -9.73 -6.90
C ASN A 93 2.34 -10.57 -6.92
N VAL A 94 2.39 -11.67 -6.17
CA VAL A 94 3.51 -12.62 -6.22
C VAL A 94 3.69 -13.21 -7.62
N ALA A 95 2.60 -13.61 -8.28
CA ALA A 95 2.65 -14.16 -9.63
C ALA A 95 3.14 -13.13 -10.66
N ILE A 96 2.62 -11.89 -10.63
CA ILE A 96 3.07 -10.80 -11.49
C ILE A 96 4.57 -10.53 -11.29
N CYS A 97 5.01 -10.44 -10.03
CA CYS A 97 6.42 -10.22 -9.72
C CYS A 97 7.28 -11.42 -10.16
N GLY A 98 6.80 -12.66 -10.01
CA GLY A 98 7.48 -13.87 -10.46
C GLY A 98 7.67 -13.94 -11.97
N VAL A 99 6.69 -13.48 -12.75
CA VAL A 99 6.81 -13.37 -14.22
C VAL A 99 7.86 -12.33 -14.59
N ALA A 100 8.00 -11.25 -13.81
CA ALA A 100 9.01 -10.22 -14.03
C ALA A 100 10.43 -10.65 -13.60
N GLY A 101 10.54 -11.55 -12.61
CA GLY A 101 11.81 -12.15 -12.18
C GLY A 101 11.80 -12.58 -10.71
N SER A 102 12.75 -13.45 -10.36
CA SER A 102 12.86 -13.99 -8.99
C SER A 102 13.12 -12.91 -7.94
N THR A 103 13.90 -11.88 -8.26
CA THR A 103 14.18 -10.76 -7.33
C THR A 103 12.90 -10.03 -6.91
N ALA A 104 12.04 -9.66 -7.88
CA ALA A 104 10.78 -8.99 -7.57
C ALA A 104 9.85 -9.89 -6.74
N ALA A 105 9.79 -11.20 -7.06
CA ALA A 105 9.00 -12.16 -6.30
C ALA A 105 9.49 -12.30 -4.84
N ILE A 106 10.81 -12.33 -4.65
CA ILE A 106 11.43 -12.37 -3.33
C ILE A 106 11.09 -11.09 -2.54
N GLU A 107 11.22 -9.91 -3.16
CA GLU A 107 10.91 -8.63 -2.53
C GLU A 107 9.46 -8.54 -2.05
N ILE A 108 8.48 -8.93 -2.88
CA ILE A 108 7.07 -8.88 -2.47
C ILE A 108 6.76 -9.91 -1.37
N VAL A 109 7.37 -11.10 -1.41
CA VAL A 109 7.23 -12.09 -0.33
C VAL A 109 7.82 -11.57 0.98
N PHE A 110 9.01 -10.95 0.95
CA PHE A 110 9.60 -10.33 2.13
C PHE A 110 8.75 -9.16 2.65
N LEU A 111 8.16 -8.37 1.76
CA LEU A 111 7.27 -7.28 2.13
C LEU A 111 6.03 -7.81 2.86
N ASP A 112 5.38 -8.84 2.31
CA ASP A 112 4.21 -9.49 2.91
C ASP A 112 4.54 -10.11 4.27
N LEU A 113 5.65 -10.84 4.37
CA LEU A 113 6.12 -11.42 5.63
C LEU A 113 6.49 -10.35 6.66
N GLY A 114 7.14 -9.27 6.23
CA GLY A 114 7.52 -8.14 7.07
C GLY A 114 6.30 -7.45 7.67
N PHE A 115 5.28 -7.17 6.86
CA PHE A 115 4.02 -6.59 7.35
C PHE A 115 3.24 -7.57 8.21
N TYR A 116 3.18 -8.86 7.84
CA TYR A 116 2.56 -9.87 8.69
C TYR A 116 3.20 -9.91 10.08
N ALA A 117 4.54 -9.92 10.14
CA ALA A 117 5.29 -9.87 11.39
C ALA A 117 5.05 -8.56 12.15
N ALA A 118 5.01 -7.43 11.44
CA ALA A 118 4.73 -6.13 12.04
C ALA A 118 3.34 -6.10 12.71
N TYR A 119 2.29 -6.54 12.02
CA TYR A 119 0.93 -6.63 12.56
C TYR A 119 0.83 -7.57 13.76
N ARG A 120 1.48 -8.73 13.69
CA ARG A 120 1.36 -9.77 14.73
C ARG A 120 2.22 -9.49 15.96
N ARG A 121 3.42 -8.92 15.78
CA ARG A 121 4.42 -8.82 16.86
C ARG A 121 4.69 -7.40 17.31
N ILE A 122 4.77 -6.45 16.37
CA ILE A 122 5.22 -5.08 16.65
C ILE A 122 4.04 -4.21 17.10
N ARG A 123 2.87 -4.36 16.46
CA ARG A 123 1.68 -3.54 16.73
C ARG A 123 1.30 -3.46 18.21
N ARG A 124 1.44 -4.57 18.95
CA ARG A 124 1.12 -4.63 20.40
C ARG A 124 2.04 -3.79 21.29
N TYR A 125 3.18 -3.34 20.79
CA TYR A 125 4.19 -2.58 21.54
C TYR A 125 4.33 -1.14 21.08
N VAL A 126 3.62 -0.75 20.01
CA VAL A 126 3.77 0.56 19.39
C VAL A 126 2.49 1.37 19.62
N PRO A 127 2.58 2.62 20.11
CA PRO A 127 1.42 3.50 20.23
C PRO A 127 0.71 3.67 18.88
N ASP A 128 -0.63 3.72 18.88
CA ASP A 128 -1.46 3.82 17.67
C ASP A 128 -1.03 4.99 16.74
N ALA A 129 -0.67 6.12 17.32
CA ALA A 129 -0.17 7.26 16.55
C ALA A 129 1.13 6.91 15.79
N MET A 130 2.10 6.30 16.45
CA MET A 130 3.37 5.92 15.83
C MET A 130 3.20 4.79 14.81
N TRP A 131 2.29 3.85 15.07
CA TRP A 131 1.92 2.81 14.11
C TRP A 131 1.40 3.40 12.81
N ARG A 132 0.44 4.33 12.93
CA ARG A 132 -0.20 4.99 11.77
C ARG A 132 0.75 5.91 11.01
N PHE A 133 1.58 6.68 11.71
CA PHE A 133 2.46 7.66 11.07
C PHE A 133 3.74 7.06 10.51
N SER A 134 4.35 6.05 11.15
CA SER A 134 5.68 5.59 10.75
C SER A 134 5.63 4.23 10.04
N ILE A 135 4.90 3.27 10.61
CA ILE A 135 4.92 1.88 10.12
C ILE A 135 3.99 1.71 8.93
N LEU A 136 2.82 2.36 8.92
CA LEU A 136 1.92 2.26 7.75
C LEU A 136 2.49 2.99 6.53
N LEU A 137 3.27 4.05 6.69
CA LEU A 137 3.79 4.82 5.56
C LEU A 137 5.02 4.17 4.92
N ILE A 138 5.72 3.27 5.62
CA ILE A 138 6.88 2.56 5.07
C ILE A 138 6.53 1.63 3.89
N LYS A 139 5.25 1.31 3.68
CA LYS A 139 4.84 0.53 2.50
C LYS A 139 5.02 1.30 1.19
N TYR A 140 4.89 2.62 1.20
CA TYR A 140 5.06 3.42 -0.03
C TYR A 140 6.47 3.33 -0.62
N PRO A 141 7.58 3.53 0.15
CA PRO A 141 8.91 3.29 -0.38
C PRO A 141 9.11 1.83 -0.81
N ALA A 142 8.56 0.85 -0.07
CA ALA A 142 8.65 -0.55 -0.46
C ALA A 142 7.92 -0.84 -1.80
N PHE A 143 6.77 -0.23 -2.05
CA PHE A 143 6.07 -0.34 -3.33
C PHE A 143 6.89 0.24 -4.46
N VAL A 144 7.55 1.39 -4.25
CA VAL A 144 8.45 1.99 -5.26
C VAL A 144 9.59 1.03 -5.59
N VAL A 145 10.19 0.37 -4.59
CA VAL A 145 11.26 -0.62 -4.80
C VAL A 145 10.76 -1.81 -5.61
N VAL A 146 9.66 -2.47 -5.19
CA VAL A 146 9.11 -3.63 -5.89
C VAL A 146 8.76 -3.29 -7.35
N VAL A 147 8.10 -2.15 -7.57
CA VAL A 147 7.71 -1.69 -8.92
C VAL A 147 8.94 -1.35 -9.76
N ALA A 148 9.98 -0.77 -9.16
CA ALA A 148 11.24 -0.48 -9.84
C ALA A 148 11.96 -1.77 -10.26
N THR A 149 11.98 -2.80 -9.40
CA THR A 149 12.54 -4.12 -9.75
C THR A 149 11.77 -4.77 -10.90
N VAL A 150 10.44 -4.70 -10.91
CA VAL A 150 9.61 -5.18 -12.02
C VAL A 150 9.91 -4.43 -13.33
N LEU A 151 10.23 -3.14 -13.25
CA LEU A 151 10.66 -2.32 -14.39
C LEU A 151 12.13 -2.55 -14.78
N GLY A 152 12.85 -3.45 -14.11
CA GLY A 152 14.27 -3.72 -14.37
C GLY A 152 15.20 -2.57 -13.98
N VAL A 153 14.78 -1.70 -13.05
CA VAL A 153 15.57 -0.55 -12.62
C VAL A 153 16.67 -1.00 -11.67
N PRO A 154 17.95 -0.60 -11.90
CA PRO A 154 19.03 -0.91 -10.97
C PRO A 154 18.80 -0.32 -9.58
N GLN A 155 19.06 -1.13 -8.55
CA GLN A 155 19.04 -0.72 -7.15
C GLN A 155 20.23 0.23 -6.89
N GLY A 156 19.96 1.52 -6.73
CA GLY A 156 20.99 2.54 -6.56
C GLY A 156 20.45 3.84 -5.97
N GLY A 157 21.31 4.85 -5.83
CA GLY A 157 20.98 6.09 -5.09
C GLY A 157 19.72 6.82 -5.59
N ARG A 158 19.42 6.76 -6.90
CA ARG A 158 18.19 7.34 -7.49
C ARG A 158 16.93 6.64 -7.00
N LEU A 159 16.96 5.31 -6.85
CA LEU A 159 15.82 4.57 -6.34
C LEU A 159 15.59 4.86 -4.86
N SER A 160 16.65 4.92 -4.06
CA SER A 160 16.56 5.34 -2.66
C SER A 160 15.97 6.74 -2.53
N ALA A 161 16.40 7.69 -3.37
CA ALA A 161 15.84 9.03 -3.39
C ALA A 161 14.36 9.05 -3.78
N ALA A 162 13.95 8.27 -4.80
CA ALA A 162 12.56 8.15 -5.21
C ALA A 162 11.67 7.54 -4.11
N ALA A 163 12.15 6.49 -3.44
CA ALA A 163 11.47 5.84 -2.33
C ALA A 163 11.31 6.80 -1.14
N MET A 164 12.36 7.55 -0.79
CA MET A 164 12.31 8.57 0.27
C MET A 164 11.38 9.73 -0.10
N ALA A 165 11.35 10.16 -1.36
CA ALA A 165 10.41 11.18 -1.81
C ALA A 165 8.95 10.71 -1.71
N ALA A 166 8.67 9.45 -2.08
CA ALA A 166 7.35 8.85 -1.90
C ALA A 166 6.94 8.79 -0.42
N TYR A 167 7.88 8.40 0.46
CA TYR A 167 7.67 8.39 1.90
C TYR A 167 7.39 9.80 2.44
N ALA A 168 8.24 10.78 2.12
CA ALA A 168 8.07 12.17 2.55
C ALA A 168 6.74 12.76 2.07
N THR A 169 6.33 12.47 0.83
CA THR A 169 5.05 12.92 0.28
C THR A 169 3.88 12.32 1.06
N ALA A 170 3.94 11.02 1.38
CA ALA A 170 2.93 10.37 2.19
C ALA A 170 2.85 10.95 3.61
N CYS A 171 4.00 11.23 4.23
CA CYS A 171 4.08 11.89 5.54
C CYS A 171 3.47 13.30 5.51
N VAL A 172 3.77 14.10 4.49
CA VAL A 172 3.20 15.45 4.33
C VAL A 172 1.70 15.38 4.12
N TYR A 173 1.23 14.47 3.26
CA TYR A 173 -0.20 14.26 3.05
C TYR A 173 -0.91 13.93 4.36
N GLU A 174 -0.37 12.98 5.13
CA GLU A 174 -0.93 12.59 6.42
C GLU A 174 -0.86 13.73 7.44
N ALA A 175 0.22 14.50 7.49
CA ALA A 175 0.33 15.66 8.39
C ALA A 175 -0.69 16.76 8.07
N LEU A 176 -0.94 17.03 6.78
CA LEU A 176 -1.92 18.03 6.34
C LEU A 176 -3.37 17.57 6.58
N HIS A 177 -3.66 16.29 6.38
CA HIS A 177 -5.02 15.75 6.55
C HIS A 177 -5.32 15.32 7.99
N GLY A 178 -4.32 14.86 8.73
CA GLY A 178 -4.43 14.54 10.15
C GLY A 178 -4.72 15.77 11.03
N ARG A 179 -4.20 16.95 10.67
CA ARG A 179 -4.53 18.22 11.35
C ARG A 179 -6.01 18.61 11.22
N ARG A 180 -6.70 18.19 10.16
CA ARG A 180 -8.13 18.51 9.96
C ARG A 180 -9.05 17.72 10.89
N HIS A 181 -8.63 16.54 11.37
CA HIS A 181 -9.41 15.77 12.34
C HIS A 181 -9.32 16.33 13.77
N VAL A 182 -8.24 17.05 14.12
CA VAL A 182 -8.09 17.67 15.44
C VAL A 182 -8.85 19.00 15.53
N ALA A 183 -8.95 19.76 14.43
CA ALA A 183 -9.66 21.03 14.40
C ALA A 183 -11.20 20.90 14.41
N GLY A 184 -11.75 19.71 14.13
CA GLY A 184 -13.20 19.44 14.11
C GLY A 184 -13.79 18.93 15.44
N VAL A 185 -13.01 18.87 16.52
CA VAL A 185 -13.47 18.46 17.87
C VAL A 185 -13.68 19.68 18.79
N THR A 186 -13.64 20.89 18.23
CA THR A 186 -13.86 22.15 18.94
C THR A 186 -14.89 23.03 18.23
N SER A 187 -16.05 22.47 17.92
CA SER A 187 -17.25 23.25 17.58
C SER A 187 -18.49 22.59 18.15
#